data_AF-A0A941VVT9-F1
#
_entry.id   AF-A0A941VVT9-F1
#
_cell.length_a   1.000
_cell.length_b   1.000
_cell.length_c   1.000
_cell.angle_alpha   90.00
_cell.angle_beta   90.00
_cell.angle_gamma   90.00
#
_symmetry.space_group_name_H-M   'P 1'
#
loop_
_entity.id
_entity.type
_entity.pdbx_description
1 polymer ?
#
loop_
_entity_poly.entity_id
_entity_poly.type
_entity_poly.pdbx_seq_one_letter_code
_entity_poly.pdbx_strand_id
1 'polypeptide(L)'
;MLTVRLDETTERRLAEACRQLGCSKSEAVKQSLAEWLERFEPLPDPYELGKDLFDAGEPATPPQDPQRRAIWDYLHDKYRAR
;
A
#
# COMPACT_ATOMS: atom_id res chain seq x y z
N MET A 1 10.36 22.94 2.08
CA MET A 1 9.32 23.93 2.46
C MET A 1 8.70 24.44 1.19
N LEU A 2 7.42 24.13 0.94
CA LEU A 2 6.66 24.61 -0.21
C LEU A 2 5.87 25.85 0.21
N THR A 3 6.01 26.95 -0.51
CA THR A 3 5.24 28.18 -0.26
C THR A 3 4.28 28.39 -1.41
N VAL A 4 2.98 28.34 -1.13
CA VAL A 4 1.92 28.56 -2.11
C VAL A 4 1.22 29.87 -1.79
N ARG A 5 1.06 30.73 -2.80
CA ARG A 5 0.23 31.94 -2.70
C ARG A 5 -1.19 31.59 -3.11
N LEU A 6 -2.13 31.82 -2.20
CA LEU A 6 -3.56 31.68 -2.48
C LEU A 6 -4.11 33.04 -2.88
N ASP A 7 -5.13 33.05 -3.74
CA ASP A 7 -5.90 34.26 -3.96
C ASP A 7 -6.74 34.60 -2.72
N GLU A 8 -7.15 35.88 -2.61
CA GLU A 8 -7.89 36.39 -1.45
C GLU A 8 -9.20 35.64 -1.20
N THR A 9 -9.88 35.19 -2.26
CA THR A 9 -11.16 34.48 -2.14
C THR A 9 -10.94 33.09 -1.55
N THR A 10 -9.93 32.37 -2.05
CA THR A 10 -9.56 31.05 -1.56
C THR A 10 -9.05 31.11 -0.13
N GLU A 11 -8.20 32.09 0.21
CA GLU A 11 -7.71 32.25 1.58
C GLU A 11 -8.84 32.54 2.57
N ARG A 12 -9.80 33.38 2.20
CA ARG A 12 -10.98 33.67 3.03
C ARG A 12 -11.83 32.42 3.26
N ARG A 13 -12.08 31.64 2.22
CA ARG A 13 -12.83 30.37 2.32
C ARG A 13 -12.10 29.35 3.20
N LEU A 14 -10.78 29.24 3.06
CA LEU A 14 -9.96 28.37 3.90
C LEU A 14 -10.01 28.79 5.37
N ALA A 15 -9.89 30.09 5.65
CA ALA A 15 -9.98 30.63 7.01
C ALA A 15 -11.35 30.34 7.65
N GLU A 16 -12.45 30.48 6.89
CA GLU A 16 -13.80 30.14 7.34
C GLU A 16 -13.91 28.66 7.71
N ALA A 17 -13.49 27.77 6.81
CA ALA A 17 -13.55 26.33 7.03
C ALA A 17 -12.71 25.91 8.24
N CYS A 18 -11.49 26.45 8.37
CA CYS A 18 -10.61 26.18 9.51
C CYS A 18 -11.25 26.61 10.84
N ARG A 19 -11.95 27.75 10.85
CA ARG A 19 -12.69 28.23 12.03
C ARG A 19 -13.84 27.30 12.41
N GLN A 20 -14.59 26.80 11.42
CA GLN A 20 -15.71 25.88 11.66
C GLN A 20 -15.24 24.51 12.15
N LEU A 21 -14.10 24.03 11.65
CA LEU A 21 -13.55 22.71 11.96
C LEU A 21 -12.59 22.73 13.17
N GLY A 22 -12.22 23.90 13.66
CA GLY A 22 -11.30 24.04 14.80
C GLY A 22 -9.85 23.64 14.49
N CYS A 23 -9.42 23.71 13.24
CA CYS A 23 -8.08 23.33 12.79
C CYS A 23 -7.27 24.51 12.25
N SER A 24 -5.96 24.34 12.11
CA SER A 24 -5.10 25.38 11.52
C SER A 24 -5.11 25.35 9.99
N LYS A 25 -4.87 26.49 9.33
CA LYS A 25 -4.73 26.54 7.85
C LYS A 25 -3.68 25.54 7.33
N SER A 26 -2.56 25.40 8.04
CA SER A 26 -1.50 24.48 7.65
C SER A 26 -1.94 23.02 7.78
N GLU A 27 -2.67 22.70 8.83
CA GLU A 27 -3.22 21.35 9.06
C GLU A 27 -4.26 20.99 8.01
N ALA A 28 -5.20 21.89 7.72
CA ALA A 28 -6.19 21.71 6.65
C ALA A 28 -5.52 21.45 5.29
N VAL A 29 -4.50 22.24 4.93
CA VAL A 29 -3.75 22.03 3.68
C VAL A 29 -3.00 20.70 3.67
N LYS A 30 -2.37 20.32 4.77
CA LYS A 30 -1.67 19.02 4.88
C LYS A 30 -2.62 17.85 4.71
N GLN A 31 -3.76 17.90 5.38
CA GLN A 31 -4.78 16.85 5.30
C GLN A 31 -5.34 16.73 3.89
N SER A 32 -5.76 17.85 3.28
CA SER A 32 -6.25 17.84 1.91
C SER A 32 -5.19 17.38 0.90
N LEU A 33 -3.91 17.69 1.13
CA LEU A 33 -2.84 17.20 0.26
C LEU A 33 -2.61 15.69 0.42
N ALA A 34 -2.66 15.17 1.64
CA ALA A 34 -2.57 13.73 1.89
C ALA A 34 -3.71 12.99 1.19
N GLU A 35 -4.96 13.41 1.40
CA GLU A 35 -6.14 12.86 0.73
C GLU A 35 -6.06 12.99 -0.81
N TRP A 36 -5.49 14.10 -1.31
CA TRP A 36 -5.27 14.28 -2.74
C TRP A 36 -4.26 13.27 -3.29
N LEU A 37 -3.16 13.01 -2.57
CA LEU A 37 -2.09 12.08 -2.95
C LEU A 37 -2.52 10.62 -2.86
N GLU A 38 -3.35 10.24 -1.88
CA GLU A 38 -3.90 8.88 -1.76
C GLU A 38 -4.61 8.42 -3.03
N ARG A 39 -5.23 9.35 -3.78
CA ARG A 39 -5.87 9.03 -5.07
C ARG A 39 -4.89 8.64 -6.18
N PHE A 40 -3.61 8.95 -6.00
CA PHE A 40 -2.54 8.62 -6.93
C PHE A 40 -1.58 7.58 -6.37
N GLU A 41 -1.80 7.10 -5.15
CA GLU A 41 -0.99 6.00 -4.65
C GLU A 41 -1.21 4.77 -5.54
N PRO A 42 -0.12 4.15 -6.01
CA PRO A 42 -0.22 2.96 -6.83
C PRO A 42 -0.97 1.89 -6.03
N LEU A 43 -1.88 1.18 -6.70
CA LEU A 43 -2.46 -0.04 -6.13
C LEU A 43 -1.32 -0.92 -5.60
N PRO A 44 -1.47 -1.53 -4.42
CA PRO A 44 -0.42 -2.40 -3.88
C PRO A 44 -0.04 -3.43 -4.94
N ASP A 45 1.26 -3.74 -5.02
CA ASP A 45 1.76 -4.81 -5.90
C ASP A 45 0.87 -6.05 -5.71
N PRO A 46 0.42 -6.74 -6.78
CA PRO A 46 -0.26 -8.02 -6.68
C PRO A 46 0.33 -9.00 -5.66
N TYR A 47 1.66 -8.97 -5.43
CA TYR A 47 2.28 -9.73 -4.35
C TYR A 47 1.81 -9.31 -2.95
N GLU A 48 1.81 -8.01 -2.65
CA GLU A 48 1.36 -7.47 -1.37
C GLU A 48 -0.15 -7.69 -1.15
N LEU A 49 -0.95 -7.65 -2.22
CA LEU A 49 -2.39 -7.93 -2.16
C LEU A 49 -2.72 -9.38 -1.80
N GLY A 50 -1.85 -10.33 -2.11
CA GLY A 50 -2.05 -11.76 -1.86
C GLY A 50 -1.25 -12.31 -0.68
N LYS A 51 -0.52 -11.45 0.05
CA LYS A 51 0.42 -11.86 1.10
C LYS A 51 -0.24 -12.70 2.19
N ASP A 52 -1.44 -12.32 2.59
CA ASP A 52 -2.27 -13.04 3.55
C ASP A 52 -2.72 -14.42 3.03
N LEU A 53 -2.82 -14.60 1.71
CA LEU A 53 -3.13 -15.89 1.08
C LEU A 53 -1.89 -16.77 0.91
N PHE A 54 -0.72 -16.18 0.66
CA PHE A 54 0.52 -16.94 0.44
C PHE A 54 1.02 -17.65 1.69
N ASP A 55 0.88 -17.03 2.87
CA ASP A 55 1.31 -17.60 4.16
C ASP A 55 0.21 -18.41 4.88
N ALA A 56 -1.01 -18.45 4.35
CA ALA A 56 -2.15 -19.13 4.99
C ALA A 56 -2.26 -20.64 4.67
N GLY A 57 -1.40 -21.17 3.81
CA GLY A 57 -1.41 -22.59 3.43
C GLY A 57 -0.45 -23.43 4.26
N GLU A 58 -0.88 -24.63 4.65
CA GLU A 58 0.08 -25.66 5.06
C GLU A 58 0.99 -26.02 3.86
N PRO A 59 2.28 -26.26 4.09
CA PRO A 59 3.17 -26.69 3.02
C PRO A 59 2.61 -27.95 2.36
N ALA A 60 2.56 -27.94 1.02
CA ALA A 60 2.06 -29.09 0.27
C ALA A 60 2.84 -30.35 0.66
N THR A 61 2.10 -31.42 0.94
CA THR A 61 2.70 -32.70 1.31
C THR A 61 3.41 -33.32 0.10
N PRO A 62 4.59 -33.93 0.30
CA PRO A 62 5.29 -34.58 -0.80
C PRO A 62 4.43 -35.65 -1.47
N PRO A 63 4.38 -35.72 -2.81
CA PRO A 63 3.62 -36.73 -3.52
C PRO A 63 4.19 -38.13 -3.24
N GLN A 64 3.32 -39.14 -3.17
CA GLN A 64 3.69 -40.53 -2.92
C GLN A 64 4.06 -41.31 -4.18
N ASP A 65 3.59 -40.86 -5.35
CA ASP A 65 3.94 -41.47 -6.63
C ASP A 65 5.45 -41.31 -6.91
N PRO A 66 6.17 -42.39 -7.28
CA PRO A 66 7.63 -42.35 -7.44
C PRO A 66 8.12 -41.33 -8.47
N GLN A 67 7.41 -41.17 -9.59
CA GLN A 67 7.80 -40.24 -10.65
C GLN A 67 7.60 -38.79 -10.19
N ARG A 68 6.46 -38.49 -9.57
CA ARG A 68 6.17 -37.17 -9.00
C ARG A 68 7.10 -36.83 -7.84
N ARG A 69 7.50 -37.82 -7.03
CA ARG A 69 8.44 -37.61 -5.92
C ARG A 69 9.83 -37.21 -6.40
N ALA A 70 10.34 -37.87 -7.43
CA ALA A 70 11.63 -37.50 -8.02
C ALA A 70 11.64 -36.05 -8.55
N ILE A 71 10.55 -35.61 -9.19
CA ILE A 71 10.40 -34.23 -9.67
C ILE A 71 10.32 -33.26 -8.49
N TRP A 72 9.57 -33.60 -7.45
CA TRP A 72 9.42 -32.79 -6.24
C TRP A 72 10.76 -32.56 -5.52
N ASP A 73 11.56 -33.62 -5.34
CA ASP A 73 12.85 -33.55 -4.65
C ASP A 73 13.85 -32.70 -5.47
N TYR A 74 13.90 -32.90 -6.80
CA TYR A 74 14.74 -32.08 -7.69
C TYR A 74 14.39 -30.59 -7.63
N LEU A 75 13.10 -30.24 -7.66
CA LEU A 75 12.66 -28.84 -7.59
C LEU A 75 13.00 -28.23 -6.23
N HIS A 76 12.77 -28.96 -5.13
CA HIS A 76 13.12 -28.47 -3.80
C HIS A 76 14.62 -28.24 -3.63
N ASP A 77 15.46 -29.16 -4.05
CA ASP A 77 16.92 -29.00 -3.94
C ASP A 77 17.43 -27.82 -4.77
N LYS A 78 16.87 -27.63 -5.97
CA LYS A 78 17.24 -26.53 -6.87
C LYS A 78 16.91 -25.15 -6.31
N TYR A 79 15.77 -24.99 -5.65
CA TYR A 79 15.28 -23.69 -5.18
C TYR A 79 15.51 -23.42 -3.69
N ARG A 80 15.84 -24.43 -2.87
CA ARG A 80 16.16 -24.28 -1.44
C ARG A 80 17.56 -23.70 -1.18
N ALA A 81 18.48 -23.80 -2.16
CA ALA A 81 19.87 -23.34 -2.03
C ALA A 81 20.09 -21.87 -2.46
N ARG A 82 19.02 -21.08 -2.62
CA ARG A 82 19.06 -19.70 -3.10
C ARG A 82 18.36 -18.78 -2.10
#